data_AF-A0A2S6TJE0-F1
#
_entry.id   AF-A0A2S6TJE0-F1
#
_cell.length_a   1.000
_cell.length_b   1.000
_cell.length_c   1.000
_cell.angle_alpha   90.00
_cell.angle_beta   90.00
_cell.angle_gamma   90.00
#
_symmetry.space_group_name_H-M   'P 1'
#
loop_
_entity.id
_entity.type
_entity.pdbx_description
1 polymer ?
#
loop_
_entity_poly.entity_id
_entity_poly.type
_entity_poly.pdbx_seq_one_letter_code
_entity_poly.pdbx_strand_id
1 'polypeptide(L)'
;NMQYVTTARAKGLSERRVLYGHVFRNGMLIVIAGFPAAFIGMLFTGSLLIEVIFSLDGLGLLGFEAVLDRDYPVMFGTLYIFTLLGLILHIISDITYTLIDPRIDFESRKV
;
A
#
# COMPACT_ATOMS: atom_id res chain seq x y z
N ASN A 1 7.54 20.12 -11.48
CA ASN A 1 8.73 19.23 -11.45
C ASN A 1 9.91 19.77 -12.26
N MET A 2 9.73 20.23 -13.51
CA MET A 2 10.85 20.66 -14.36
C MET A 2 11.65 21.82 -13.75
N GLN A 3 10.99 22.91 -13.31
CA GLN A 3 11.67 24.06 -12.69
C GLN A 3 12.47 23.69 -11.42
N TYR A 4 11.99 22.73 -10.63
CA TYR A 4 12.68 22.25 -9.42
C TYR A 4 14.03 21.57 -9.75
N VAL A 5 14.08 20.86 -10.87
CA VAL A 5 15.29 20.22 -11.41
C VAL A 5 16.19 21.26 -12.08
N THR A 6 15.63 22.23 -12.81
CA THR A 6 16.42 23.29 -13.46
C THR A 6 17.14 24.16 -12.45
N THR A 7 16.48 24.52 -11.34
CA THR A 7 17.11 25.28 -10.24
C THR A 7 18.20 24.46 -9.52
N ALA A 8 18.00 23.16 -9.34
CA ALA A 8 19.01 22.29 -8.73
C ALA A 8 20.26 22.15 -9.62
N ARG A 9 20.06 22.03 -10.93
CA ARG A 9 21.16 22.01 -11.91
C ARG A 9 21.87 23.36 -11.98
N ALA A 10 21.13 24.48 -11.93
CA ALA A 10 21.70 25.82 -11.88
C ALA A 10 22.55 26.10 -10.61
N LYS A 11 22.29 25.38 -9.51
CA LYS A 11 23.11 25.42 -8.28
C LYS A 11 24.39 24.56 -8.35
N GLY A 12 24.69 23.93 -9.49
CA GLY A 12 25.92 23.12 -9.67
C GLY A 12 25.88 21.74 -9.01
N LEU A 13 24.70 21.21 -8.69
CA LEU A 13 24.55 19.88 -8.10
C LEU A 13 24.84 18.80 -9.17
N SER A 14 25.58 17.75 -8.78
CA SER A 14 25.84 16.59 -9.64
C SER A 14 24.55 15.84 -9.98
N GLU A 15 24.48 15.23 -11.17
CA GLU A 15 23.25 14.57 -11.64
C GLU A 15 22.73 13.50 -10.68
N ARG A 16 23.62 12.75 -10.02
CA ARG A 16 23.25 11.79 -8.97
C ARG A 16 22.53 12.46 -7.79
N ARG A 17 22.97 13.64 -7.36
CA ARG A 17 22.38 14.36 -6.22
C ARG A 17 21.04 15.00 -6.60
N VAL A 18 20.87 15.42 -7.85
CA VAL A 18 19.58 15.88 -8.39
C VAL A 18 18.60 14.72 -8.51
N LEU A 19 19.04 13.57 -9.02
CA LEU A 19 18.22 12.36 -9.17
C LEU A 19 17.74 11.85 -7.82
N TYR A 20 18.64 11.48 -6.90
CA TYR A 20 18.26 10.89 -5.61
C TYR A 20 17.69 11.92 -4.61
N GLY A 21 18.16 13.17 -4.65
CA GLY A 21 17.77 14.17 -3.67
C GLY A 21 16.52 14.97 -4.03
N HIS A 22 16.25 15.21 -5.32
CA HIS A 22 15.14 16.08 -5.76
C HIS A 22 14.10 15.32 -6.58
N VAL A 23 14.51 14.54 -7.58
CA VAL A 23 13.56 13.83 -8.45
C VAL A 23 12.97 12.60 -7.77
N PHE A 24 13.81 11.77 -7.15
CA PHE A 24 13.41 10.54 -6.48
C PHE A 24 12.46 10.84 -5.30
N ARG A 25 12.77 11.84 -4.47
CA ARG A 25 11.88 12.28 -3.39
C ARG A 25 10.48 12.65 -3.90
N ASN A 26 10.40 13.39 -5.00
CA ASN A 26 9.13 13.84 -5.55
C ASN A 26 8.39 12.74 -6.34
N GLY A 27 9.10 11.83 -6.97
CA GLY A 27 8.52 10.67 -7.67
C GLY A 27 8.03 9.59 -6.71
N MET A 28 8.74 9.40 -5.59
CA MET A 28 8.37 8.42 -4.57
C MET A 28 7.03 8.75 -3.92
N LEU A 29 6.64 10.03 -3.77
CA LEU A 29 5.31 10.39 -3.24
C LEU A 29 4.14 9.74 -4.00
N ILE A 30 4.24 9.63 -5.32
CA ILE A 30 3.21 9.02 -6.16
C ILE A 30 3.17 7.50 -5.95
N VAL A 31 4.36 6.88 -5.95
CA VAL A 31 4.49 5.43 -5.73
C VAL A 31 3.98 5.07 -4.35
N ILE A 32 4.44 5.80 -3.34
CA ILE A 32 4.11 5.58 -1.94
C ILE A 32 2.61 5.78 -1.70
N ALA A 33 1.96 6.82 -2.25
CA ALA A 33 0.52 7.04 -2.06
C ALA A 33 -0.39 5.99 -2.72
N GLY A 34 0.03 5.41 -3.85
CA GLY A 34 -0.80 4.48 -4.62
C GLY A 34 -0.48 3.00 -4.42
N PHE A 35 0.80 2.67 -4.19
CA PHE A 35 1.28 1.30 -4.20
C PHE A 35 0.67 0.42 -3.10
N PRO A 36 0.58 0.85 -1.83
CA PRO A 36 0.09 -0.03 -0.78
C PRO A 36 -1.38 -0.38 -0.94
N ALA A 37 -2.23 0.59 -1.29
CA ALA A 37 -3.65 0.35 -1.55
C ALA A 37 -3.85 -0.59 -2.75
N ALA A 38 -3.11 -0.37 -3.84
CA ALA A 38 -3.17 -1.22 -5.02
C ALA A 38 -2.66 -2.64 -4.72
N PHE A 39 -1.57 -2.76 -3.97
CA PHE A 39 -0.96 -4.04 -3.60
C PHE A 39 -1.88 -4.87 -2.70
N ILE A 40 -2.50 -4.25 -1.68
CA ILE A 40 -3.47 -4.91 -0.83
C ILE A 40 -4.67 -5.38 -1.65
N GLY A 41 -5.29 -4.51 -2.46
CA GLY A 41 -6.45 -4.88 -3.28
C GLY A 41 -6.15 -6.03 -4.26
N MET A 42 -4.97 -6.02 -4.87
CA MET A 42 -4.51 -7.06 -5.78
C MET A 42 -4.23 -8.38 -5.06
N LEU A 43 -3.64 -8.36 -3.87
CA LEU A 43 -3.42 -9.57 -3.08
C LEU A 43 -4.73 -10.23 -2.67
N PHE A 44 -5.70 -9.48 -2.17
CA PHE A 44 -6.98 -10.05 -1.73
C PHE A 44 -7.79 -10.62 -2.91
N THR A 45 -7.94 -9.85 -3.99
CA THR A 45 -8.71 -10.27 -5.17
C THR A 45 -7.98 -11.41 -5.91
N GLY A 46 -6.66 -11.31 -6.01
CA GLY A 46 -5.82 -12.31 -6.66
C GLY A 46 -5.77 -13.63 -5.89
N SER A 47 -5.70 -13.60 -4.56
CA SER A 47 -5.67 -14.80 -3.72
C SER A 47 -6.91 -15.66 -3.96
N LEU A 48 -8.11 -15.07 -3.94
CA LEU A 48 -9.35 -15.80 -4.18
C LEU A 48 -9.39 -16.43 -5.57
N LEU A 49 -9.00 -15.69 -6.62
CA LEU A 49 -8.95 -16.23 -7.98
C LEU A 49 -7.97 -17.40 -8.11
N ILE A 50 -6.79 -17.28 -7.49
CA ILE A 50 -5.78 -18.35 -7.49
C ILE A 50 -6.30 -19.57 -6.71
N GLU A 51 -6.90 -19.36 -5.54
CA GLU A 51 -7.48 -20.43 -4.72
C GLU A 51 -8.56 -21.20 -5.49
N VAL A 52 -9.46 -20.50 -6.20
CA VAL A 52 -10.51 -21.12 -7.02
C VAL A 52 -9.93 -21.86 -8.23
N ILE A 53 -9.03 -21.24 -8.99
CA ILE A 53 -8.48 -21.83 -10.23
C ILE A 53 -7.61 -23.06 -9.93
N PHE A 54 -6.81 -22.99 -8.87
CA PHE A 54 -5.89 -24.07 -8.50
C PHE A 54 -6.47 -25.05 -7.48
N SER A 55 -7.73 -24.87 -7.06
CA SER A 55 -8.38 -25.71 -6.04
C SER A 55 -7.54 -25.82 -4.76
N LEU A 56 -7.02 -24.69 -4.29
CA LEU A 56 -6.26 -24.60 -3.05
C LEU A 56 -7.20 -24.25 -1.90
N ASP A 57 -7.04 -24.96 -0.78
CA ASP A 57 -7.76 -24.65 0.45
C ASP A 57 -7.20 -23.37 1.07
N GLY A 58 -7.93 -22.26 0.89
CA GLY A 58 -7.52 -20.95 1.37
C GLY A 58 -8.65 -20.19 2.06
N LEU A 59 -8.28 -19.11 2.75
CA LEU A 59 -9.25 -18.29 3.50
C LEU A 59 -10.20 -17.53 2.57
N GLY A 60 -9.76 -17.20 1.35
CA GLY A 60 -10.58 -16.52 0.33
C GLY A 60 -11.71 -17.41 -0.15
N LEU A 61 -11.37 -18.65 -0.49
CA LEU A 61 -12.32 -19.68 -0.86
C LEU A 61 -13.27 -20.02 0.29
N LEU A 62 -12.73 -20.24 1.51
CA LEU A 62 -13.53 -20.56 2.70
C LEU A 62 -14.58 -19.46 3.01
N GLY A 63 -14.18 -18.19 2.92
CA GLY A 63 -15.10 -17.07 3.14
C GLY A 63 -16.17 -16.97 2.05
N PHE A 64 -15.82 -17.28 0.80
CA PHE A 64 -16.76 -17.29 -0.32
C PHE A 64 -17.79 -18.41 -0.20
N GLU A 65 -17.36 -19.63 0.14
CA GLU A 65 -18.24 -20.78 0.36
C GLU A 65 -19.17 -20.56 1.56
N ALA A 66 -18.65 -20.03 2.67
CA ALA A 66 -19.46 -19.73 3.85
C ALA A 66 -20.61 -18.74 3.56
N VAL A 67 -20.42 -17.79 2.63
CA VAL A 67 -21.48 -16.88 2.18
C VAL A 67 -22.56 -17.62 1.39
N LEU A 68 -22.17 -18.56 0.52
CA LEU A 68 -23.10 -19.36 -0.28
C LEU A 68 -23.92 -20.31 0.60
N ASP A 69 -23.25 -20.97 1.55
CA ASP A 69 -23.85 -21.95 2.47
C ASP A 69 -24.57 -21.29 3.66
N ARG A 70 -24.50 -19.96 3.77
CA ARG A 70 -25.05 -19.16 4.87
C ARG A 70 -24.53 -19.58 6.24
N ASP A 71 -23.28 -20.03 6.28
CA ASP A 71 -22.56 -20.30 7.52
C ASP A 71 -22.11 -18.97 8.13
N TYR A 72 -23.01 -18.32 8.87
CA TYR A 72 -22.75 -17.03 9.49
C TYR A 72 -21.53 -17.03 10.43
N PRO A 73 -21.33 -18.04 11.29
CA PRO A 73 -20.10 -18.13 12.10
C PRO A 73 -18.82 -18.08 11.28
N VAL A 74 -18.71 -18.90 10.23
CA VAL A 74 -17.49 -18.94 9.39
C VAL A 74 -17.36 -17.67 8.56
N MET A 75 -18.46 -17.14 8.03
CA MET A 75 -18.50 -15.86 7.32
C MET A 75 -17.98 -14.71 8.20
N PHE A 76 -18.45 -14.57 9.44
CA PHE A 76 -17.96 -13.52 10.34
C PHE A 76 -16.51 -13.75 10.78
N GLY A 77 -16.11 -15.01 10.98
CA GLY A 77 -14.72 -15.36 11.31
C GLY A 77 -13.74 -14.98 10.20
N THR A 78 -14.07 -15.32 8.95
CA THR A 78 -13.25 -14.96 7.78
C THR A 78 -13.22 -13.45 7.56
N LEU A 79 -14.36 -12.75 7.68
CA LEU A 79 -14.41 -11.28 7.62
C LEU A 79 -13.53 -10.63 8.69
N TYR A 80 -13.55 -11.14 9.93
CA TYR A 80 -12.70 -10.65 11.01
C TYR A 80 -11.22 -10.82 10.67
N ILE A 81 -10.80 -12.00 10.19
CA ILE A 81 -9.40 -12.23 9.82
C ILE A 81 -8.97 -11.33 8.67
N PHE A 82 -9.80 -11.15 7.64
CA PHE A 82 -9.49 -10.28 6.52
C PHE A 82 -9.36 -8.81 6.91
N THR A 83 -10.27 -8.32 7.77
CA THR A 83 -10.19 -6.95 8.28
C THR A 83 -8.98 -6.75 9.18
N LEU A 84 -8.63 -7.72 10.02
CA LEU A 84 -7.42 -7.69 10.84
C LEU A 84 -6.14 -7.67 10.00
N LEU A 85 -6.04 -8.52 8.98
CA LEU A 85 -4.92 -8.52 8.04
C LEU A 85 -4.83 -7.20 7.28
N GLY A 86 -5.97 -6.69 6.80
CA GLY A 86 -6.05 -5.39 6.13
C GLY A 86 -5.54 -4.26 7.02
N LEU A 87 -5.92 -4.25 8.30
CA LEU A 87 -5.44 -3.29 9.30
C LEU A 87 -3.93 -3.40 9.50
N ILE A 88 -3.40 -4.62 9.69
CA ILE A 88 -1.95 -4.84 9.86
C ILE A 88 -1.18 -4.34 8.64
N LEU A 89 -1.65 -4.64 7.43
CA LEU A 89 -1.02 -4.17 6.19
C LEU A 89 -1.10 -2.64 6.07
N HIS A 90 -2.20 -2.02 6.50
CA HIS A 90 -2.33 -0.57 6.56
C HIS A 90 -1.31 0.05 7.52
N ILE A 91 -1.16 -0.51 8.73
CA ILE A 91 -0.18 -0.03 9.71
C ILE A 91 1.26 -0.21 9.20
N ILE A 92 1.58 -1.36 8.58
CA ILE A 92 2.89 -1.58 7.95
C ILE A 92 3.11 -0.55 6.85
N SER A 93 2.08 -0.24 6.08
CA SER A 93 2.13 0.82 5.09
C SER A 93 2.44 2.16 5.74
N ASP A 94 1.71 2.57 6.78
CA ASP A 94 1.90 3.80 7.57
C ASP A 94 3.32 3.93 8.11
N ILE A 95 3.88 2.85 8.63
CA ILE A 95 5.28 2.81 9.07
C ILE A 95 6.22 2.99 7.87
N THR A 96 5.98 2.28 6.77
CA THR A 96 6.79 2.39 5.55
C THR A 96 6.73 3.81 4.96
N TYR A 97 5.56 4.48 5.02
CA TYR A 97 5.39 5.89 4.66
C TYR A 97 6.36 6.78 5.45
N THR A 98 6.35 6.65 6.79
CA THR A 98 7.20 7.48 7.67
C THR A 98 8.70 7.22 7.51
N LEU A 99 9.09 5.97 7.24
CA LEU A 99 10.50 5.61 7.03
C LEU A 99 11.06 6.14 5.72
N ILE A 100 10.26 6.14 4.64
CA ILE A 100 10.74 6.57 3.32
C ILE A 100 10.69 8.10 3.18
N ASP A 101 9.69 8.78 3.74
CA ASP A 101 9.63 10.24 3.76
C ASP A 101 9.39 10.81 5.18
N PRO A 102 10.46 11.10 5.95
CA PRO A 102 10.37 11.68 7.29
C PRO A 102 9.91 13.16 7.30
N ARG A 103 9.45 13.72 6.17
CA ARG A 103 8.77 15.03 6.11
C ARG A 103 7.25 14.95 6.29
N ILE A 104 6.67 13.75 6.33
CA ILE A 104 5.28 13.56 6.77
C ILE A 104 5.28 13.72 8.29
N ASP A 105 5.42 14.96 8.72
CA ASP A 105 5.24 15.36 10.10
C ASP A 105 3.74 15.32 10.37
N PHE A 106 3.32 14.54 11.37
CA PHE A 106 1.95 14.56 11.91
C PHE A 106 1.69 15.82 12.74
N GLU A 107 2.46 16.89 12.55
CA GLU A 107 2.17 18.16 13.18
C GLU A 107 0.89 18.73 12.58
N SER A 108 -0.15 18.73 13.42
CA SER A 108 -1.38 19.48 13.21
C SER A 108 -1.00 20.90 12.80
N ARG A 109 -1.18 21.25 11.53
CA ARG A 109 -1.20 22.66 11.12
C ARG A 109 -2.41 23.29 11.81
N LYS A 110 -2.18 23.85 13.00
CA LYS A 110 -3.09 24.82 13.60
C LYS A 110 -3.15 26.00 12.64
N VAL A 111 -4.37 26.23 12.15
CA VAL A 111 -4.79 27.35 11.31
C VAL A 111 -4.51 28.66 12.03
#